data_AF-A0A947QGS3-F1
#
_entry.id   AF-A0A947QGS3-F1
#
_cell.length_a   1.000
_cell.length_b   1.000
_cell.length_c   1.000
_cell.angle_alpha   90.00
_cell.angle_beta   90.00
_cell.angle_gamma   90.00
#
_symmetry.space_group_name_H-M   'P 1'
#
loop_
_entity.id
_entity.type
_entity.pdbx_description
1 polymer ?
#
loop_
_entity_poly.entity_id
_entity_poly.type
_entity_poly.pdbx_seq_one_letter_code
_entity_poly.pdbx_strand_id
1 'polypeptide(L)'
;MDLLTLNLHKALEWHRHAARPLRAGAFPEAFAVAESAPEGAELALFWDWDAVVDPSGDDGPKARRPQPAPARAAASGLAASGSAPSADEPAAERLEPGRYLFVQSRKPAGLDGGAAEAWFEDLVEWFAREAWWTGAECSGELVARFVREDGKTAVQLLRRLA
;
A
#
# COMPACT_ATOMS: atom_id res chain seq x y z
N MET A 1 -0.67 -2.04 -17.31
CA MET A 1 -0.53 -2.72 -16.01
C MET A 1 -1.54 -3.83 -16.02
N ASP A 2 -1.25 -4.97 -15.41
CA ASP A 2 -2.16 -6.11 -15.42
C ASP A 2 -2.73 -6.32 -14.03
N LEU A 3 -4.05 -6.49 -13.94
CA LEU A 3 -4.73 -6.85 -12.70
C LEU A 3 -4.64 -8.37 -12.55
N LEU A 4 -4.01 -8.83 -11.46
CA LEU A 4 -3.71 -10.23 -11.22
C LEU A 4 -4.41 -10.72 -9.95
N THR A 5 -4.47 -12.05 -9.80
CA THR A 5 -4.79 -12.68 -8.52
C THR A 5 -3.51 -13.20 -7.87
N LEU A 6 -3.18 -12.68 -6.70
CA LEU A 6 -2.11 -13.18 -5.85
C LEU A 6 -2.67 -14.23 -4.88
N ASN A 7 -2.11 -15.44 -4.93
CA ASN A 7 -2.39 -16.50 -3.95
C ASN A 7 -1.35 -16.45 -2.84
N LEU A 8 -1.73 -15.90 -1.70
CA LEU A 8 -0.87 -15.79 -0.54
C LEU A 8 -0.96 -17.07 0.29
N HIS A 9 0.13 -17.83 0.35
CA HIS A 9 0.18 -19.11 1.08
C HIS A 9 0.63 -18.98 2.54
N LYS A 10 1.20 -17.84 2.93
CA LYS A 10 1.70 -17.53 4.28
C LYS A 10 1.35 -16.09 4.61
N ALA A 11 1.08 -15.81 5.88
CA ALA A 11 0.83 -14.45 6.30
C ALA A 11 2.03 -13.55 5.95
N LEU A 12 1.75 -12.33 5.49
CA LEU A 12 2.73 -11.26 5.44
C LEU A 12 2.54 -10.41 6.68
N GLU A 13 3.63 -10.08 7.37
CA GLU A 13 3.58 -9.40 8.66
C GLU A 13 4.45 -8.13 8.64
N TRP A 14 3.91 -7.04 9.17
CA TRP A 14 4.63 -5.79 9.41
C TRP A 14 4.36 -5.28 10.82
N HIS A 15 5.31 -4.52 11.35
CA HIS A 15 5.21 -3.98 12.70
C HIS A 15 5.11 -2.46 12.67
N ARG A 16 4.13 -1.91 13.41
CA ARG A 16 3.93 -0.46 13.53
C ARG A 16 5.16 0.26 14.10
N HIS A 17 5.90 -0.40 15.00
CA HIS A 17 7.11 0.20 15.58
C HIS A 17 8.23 0.37 14.54
N ALA A 18 8.32 -0.52 13.56
CA ALA A 18 9.30 -0.42 12.48
C ALA A 18 8.95 0.72 11.52
N ALA A 19 7.68 1.14 11.49
CA ALA A 19 7.19 2.29 10.74
C ALA A 19 7.31 3.62 11.51
N ARG A 20 7.88 3.67 12.73
CA ARG A 20 8.06 4.92 13.51
C ARG A 20 8.77 6.07 12.77
N PRO A 21 9.71 5.85 11.83
CA PRO A 21 10.27 6.94 11.03
C PRO A 21 9.21 7.69 10.22
N LEU A 22 8.07 7.05 9.92
CA LEU A 22 6.91 7.70 9.36
C LEU A 22 6.21 8.49 10.45
N ARG A 23 6.36 9.81 10.39
CA ARG A 23 5.36 10.70 11.00
C ARG A 23 4.04 10.42 10.29
N ALA A 24 2.90 10.53 10.98
CA ALA A 24 1.58 10.23 10.42
C ALA A 24 1.40 10.94 9.07
N GLY A 25 1.68 10.24 7.98
CA GLY A 25 2.22 10.85 6.77
C GLY A 25 1.45 10.38 5.56
N ALA A 26 1.19 11.34 4.67
CA ALA A 26 0.64 11.09 3.36
C ALA A 26 1.58 10.19 2.53
N PHE A 27 1.05 9.64 1.44
CA PHE A 27 1.80 8.79 0.50
C PHE A 27 3.23 9.28 0.17
N PRO A 28 3.49 10.58 -0.10
CA PRO A 28 4.83 11.03 -0.52
C PRO A 28 5.93 10.77 0.51
N GLU A 29 5.63 10.96 1.80
CA GLU A 29 6.61 10.73 2.87
C GLU A 29 6.92 9.24 3.03
N ALA A 30 5.87 8.40 3.01
CA ALA A 30 6.00 6.95 3.06
C ALA A 30 6.81 6.41 1.89
N PHE A 31 6.56 6.94 0.69
CA PHE A 31 7.28 6.52 -0.50
C PHE A 31 8.76 6.93 -0.45
N ALA A 32 9.09 8.15 0.01
CA ALA A 32 10.47 8.59 0.18
C ALA A 32 11.25 7.74 1.20
N VAL A 33 10.59 7.32 2.30
CA VAL A 33 11.17 6.37 3.24
C VAL A 33 11.42 5.01 2.58
N ALA A 34 10.48 4.50 1.78
CA ALA A 34 10.65 3.24 1.07
C ALA A 34 11.75 3.30 -0.01
N GLU A 35 11.96 4.44 -0.68
CA GLU A 35 13.06 4.63 -1.65
C GLU A 35 14.44 4.62 -1.00
N SER A 36 14.54 5.08 0.25
CA SER A 36 15.78 5.11 1.04
C SER A 36 15.99 3.89 1.93
N ALA A 37 15.04 2.96 1.95
CA ALA A 37 15.09 1.74 2.74
C ALA A 37 16.17 0.76 2.24
N PRO A 38 16.72 -0.11 3.12
CA PRO A 38 17.63 -1.17 2.68
C PRO A 38 16.91 -2.19 1.80
N GLU A 39 17.68 -2.90 0.98
CA GLU A 39 17.18 -3.98 0.12
C GLU A 39 16.40 -5.03 0.94
N GLY A 40 15.23 -5.46 0.45
CA GLY A 40 14.34 -6.39 1.14
C GLY A 40 13.50 -5.74 2.25
N ALA A 41 13.64 -4.45 2.52
CA ALA A 41 12.72 -3.75 3.40
C ALA A 41 11.35 -3.55 2.74
N GLU A 42 10.33 -3.58 3.58
CA GLU A 42 8.95 -3.41 3.19
C GLU A 42 8.25 -2.36 4.06
N LEU A 43 7.37 -1.60 3.42
CA LEU A 43 6.44 -0.70 4.09
C LEU A 43 5.02 -0.97 3.58
N ALA A 44 4.06 -1.06 4.50
CA ALA A 44 2.65 -1.24 4.18
C ALA A 44 1.82 -0.08 4.73
N LEU A 45 0.96 0.48 3.88
CA LEU A 45 -0.03 1.50 4.20
C LEU A 45 -1.43 0.91 4.01
N PHE A 46 -2.33 1.22 4.93
CA PHE A 46 -3.68 0.65 4.98
C PHE A 46 -4.72 1.77 4.96
N TRP A 47 -5.68 1.67 4.07
CA TRP A 47 -6.83 2.58 3.99
C TRP A 47 -8.15 1.82 3.98
N ASP A 48 -9.14 2.42 4.63
CA ASP A 48 -10.53 2.07 4.37
C ASP A 48 -10.85 2.34 2.90
N TRP A 49 -11.40 1.35 2.20
CA TRP A 49 -11.65 1.43 0.75
C TRP A 49 -12.52 2.64 0.37
N ASP A 50 -13.62 2.84 1.10
CA ASP A 50 -14.58 3.92 0.83
C ASP A 50 -14.03 5.32 1.14
N ALA A 51 -12.95 5.39 1.93
CA ALA A 51 -12.23 6.62 2.21
C ALA A 51 -11.31 7.03 1.06
N VAL A 52 -10.84 6.09 0.22
CA VAL A 52 -9.92 6.39 -0.89
C VAL A 52 -10.54 6.24 -2.27
N VAL A 53 -11.68 5.55 -2.39
CA VAL A 53 -12.39 5.35 -3.64
C VAL A 53 -13.84 5.80 -3.51
N ASP A 54 -14.28 6.59 -4.47
CA ASP A 54 -15.67 6.96 -4.65
C ASP A 54 -16.32 6.04 -5.71
N PRO A 55 -17.31 5.21 -5.36
CA PRO A 55 -17.96 4.32 -6.30
C PRO A 55 -19.02 5.00 -7.17
N SER A 56 -19.41 6.25 -6.90
CA SER A 56 -20.59 6.87 -7.53
C SER A 56 -20.34 7.49 -8.91
N GLY A 57 -19.25 7.14 -9.59
CA GLY A 57 -18.92 7.69 -10.90
C GLY A 57 -19.63 6.96 -12.03
N ASP A 58 -20.22 7.72 -12.98
CA ASP A 58 -20.87 7.16 -14.17
C ASP A 58 -19.90 6.34 -15.06
N ASP A 59 -18.60 6.69 -15.05
CA ASP A 59 -17.52 6.01 -15.78
C ASP A 59 -16.77 4.95 -14.94
N GLY A 60 -17.38 4.53 -13.83
CA GLY A 60 -16.80 3.65 -12.82
C GLY A 60 -16.22 4.39 -11.61
N PRO A 61 -15.64 3.64 -10.66
CA PRO A 61 -15.10 4.20 -9.43
C PRO A 61 -13.92 5.15 -9.69
N LYS A 62 -13.77 6.17 -8.84
CA LYS A 62 -12.69 7.17 -8.92
C LYS A 62 -11.90 7.22 -7.63
N ALA A 63 -10.58 7.46 -7.71
CA ALA A 63 -9.82 7.75 -6.51
C ALA A 63 -10.22 9.12 -5.96
N ARG A 64 -10.35 9.23 -4.64
CA ARG A 64 -10.51 10.52 -3.97
C ARG A 64 -9.18 11.27 -4.03
N ARG A 65 -9.25 12.56 -4.37
CA ARG A 65 -8.10 13.45 -4.52
C ARG A 65 -8.32 14.75 -3.71
N PRO A 66 -7.37 15.20 -2.86
CA PRO A 66 -6.17 14.46 -2.48
C PRO A 66 -6.54 13.17 -1.71
N GLN A 67 -5.70 12.15 -1.79
CA GLN A 67 -5.91 10.95 -0.98
C GLN A 67 -5.82 11.26 0.52
N PRO A 68 -6.72 10.72 1.36
CA PRO A 68 -6.59 10.85 2.79
C PRO A 68 -5.32 10.13 3.30
N ALA A 69 -4.85 10.53 4.47
CA ALA A 69 -3.80 9.80 5.16
C ALA A 69 -4.21 8.33 5.40
N PRO A 70 -3.27 7.37 5.34
CA PRO A 70 -3.56 5.99 5.68
C PRO A 70 -4.03 5.88 7.12
N ALA A 71 -5.01 5.00 7.36
CA ALA A 71 -5.49 4.69 8.70
C ALA A 71 -4.36 4.16 9.59
N ARG A 72 -3.37 3.49 8.97
CA ARG A 72 -2.16 3.00 9.63
C ARG A 72 -1.04 2.69 8.64
N ALA A 73 0.16 2.65 9.19
CA ALA A 73 1.39 2.25 8.51
C ALA A 73 2.15 1.24 9.37
N ALA A 74 2.79 0.25 8.73
CA ALA A 74 3.63 -0.74 9.39
C ALA A 74 4.75 -1.17 8.45
N ALA A 75 5.91 -1.54 8.98
CA ALA A 75 7.06 -1.91 8.16
C ALA A 75 7.74 -3.20 8.62
N SER A 76 8.59 -3.75 7.76
CA SER A 76 9.51 -4.86 8.03
C SER A 76 10.85 -4.54 7.39
N GLY A 77 11.96 -4.91 8.03
CA GLY A 77 13.31 -4.62 7.51
C GLY A 77 13.74 -3.15 7.56
N LEU A 78 12.85 -2.20 7.91
CA LEU A 78 13.25 -0.86 8.33
C LEU A 78 13.89 -0.97 9.72
N ALA A 79 15.19 -0.68 9.81
CA ALA A 79 15.92 -0.75 11.08
C ALA A 79 15.28 0.21 12.09
N ALA A 80 14.55 -0.34 13.07
CA ALA A 80 14.18 0.40 14.26
C ALA A 80 15.46 0.61 15.06
N SER A 81 16.10 1.77 14.91
CA SER A 81 17.25 2.14 15.73
C SER A 81 16.89 2.00 17.22
N GLY A 82 17.33 0.91 17.85
CA GLY A 82 17.42 0.74 19.29
C GLY A 82 16.13 0.52 20.09
N SER A 83 14.96 0.29 19.48
CA SER A 83 13.73 0.02 20.25
C SER A 83 13.33 -1.45 20.12
N ALA A 84 13.63 -2.24 21.15
CA ALA A 84 13.01 -3.55 21.30
C ALA A 84 11.48 -3.41 21.41
N PRO A 85 10.70 -4.39 20.91
CA PRO A 85 9.26 -4.37 21.06
C PRO A 85 8.88 -4.29 22.54
N SER A 86 8.04 -3.32 22.91
CA SER A 86 7.48 -3.24 24.27
C SER A 86 6.51 -4.40 24.47
N ALA A 87 6.39 -4.91 25.71
CA ALA A 87 5.41 -5.95 26.05
C ALA A 87 3.94 -5.52 25.79
N ASP A 88 3.69 -4.21 25.71
CA ASP A 88 2.39 -3.60 25.38
C ASP A 88 2.24 -3.24 23.88
N GLU A 89 3.08 -3.78 22.99
CA GLU A 89 2.95 -3.44 21.58
C GLU A 89 1.66 -3.97 20.95
N PRO A 90 0.99 -3.16 20.11
CA PRO A 90 -0.14 -3.65 19.33
C PRO A 90 0.33 -4.79 18.43
N ALA A 91 -0.60 -5.73 18.16
CA ALA A 91 -0.36 -6.85 17.28
C ALA A 91 0.19 -6.38 15.91
N ALA A 92 1.01 -7.23 15.28
CA ALA A 92 1.51 -7.00 13.94
C ALA A 92 0.35 -6.77 12.96
N GLU A 93 0.57 -5.89 11.99
CA GLU A 93 -0.31 -5.77 10.84
C GLU A 93 -0.07 -6.95 9.91
N ARG A 94 -1.16 -7.59 9.46
CA ARG A 94 -1.08 -8.85 8.71
C ARG A 94 -1.95 -8.83 7.48
N LEU A 95 -1.41 -9.36 6.39
CA LEU A 95 -2.22 -9.96 5.33
C LEU A 95 -2.24 -11.46 5.55
N GLU A 96 -3.41 -12.00 5.88
CA GLU A 96 -3.60 -13.43 6.10
C GLU A 96 -3.45 -14.24 4.81
N PRO A 97 -3.14 -15.55 4.88
CA PRO A 97 -3.21 -16.41 3.72
C PRO A 97 -4.57 -16.33 3.02
N GLY A 98 -4.56 -16.29 1.69
CA GLY A 98 -5.78 -16.10 0.91
C GLY A 98 -5.52 -15.59 -0.49
N ARG A 99 -6.61 -15.26 -1.17
CA ARG A 99 -6.59 -14.72 -2.52
C ARG A 99 -6.75 -13.20 -2.46
N TYR A 100 -5.89 -12.51 -3.21
CA TYR A 100 -5.88 -11.06 -3.28
C TYR A 100 -5.93 -10.60 -4.73
N LEU A 101 -6.74 -9.58 -4.97
CA LEU A 101 -6.62 -8.78 -6.17
C LEU A 101 -5.34 -7.95 -6.05
N PHE A 102 -4.53 -7.94 -7.10
CA PHE A 102 -3.16 -7.45 -7.04
C PHE A 102 -2.79 -6.69 -8.31
N VAL A 103 -2.12 -5.55 -8.14
CA VAL A 103 -1.32 -4.93 -9.20
C VAL A 103 0.03 -4.53 -8.63
N GLN A 104 1.06 -4.62 -9.47
CA GLN A 104 2.38 -4.06 -9.19
C GLN A 104 2.75 -3.01 -10.22
N SER A 105 3.29 -1.90 -9.74
CA SER A 105 3.86 -0.83 -10.54
C SER A 105 5.18 -0.34 -9.94
N ARG A 106 5.84 0.59 -10.63
CA ARG A 106 7.03 1.28 -10.16
C ARG A 106 6.85 2.76 -10.46
N LYS A 107 7.24 3.63 -9.52
CA LYS A 107 7.19 5.08 -9.74
C LYS A 107 8.02 5.42 -10.99
N PRO A 108 7.45 6.12 -11.98
CA PRO A 108 8.21 6.65 -13.10
C PRO A 108 9.39 7.51 -12.64
N ALA A 109 10.50 7.45 -13.36
CA ALA A 109 11.68 8.25 -13.04
C ALA A 109 11.37 9.75 -13.18
N GLY A 110 11.89 10.56 -12.24
CA GLY A 110 11.74 12.02 -12.27
C GLY A 110 10.41 12.55 -11.71
N LEU A 111 9.57 11.69 -11.13
CA LEU A 111 8.40 12.14 -10.35
C LEU A 111 8.79 12.33 -8.89
N ASP A 112 8.56 13.53 -8.36
CA ASP A 112 8.79 13.89 -6.96
C ASP A 112 7.63 14.72 -6.41
N GLY A 113 7.49 14.76 -5.08
CA GLY A 113 6.47 15.55 -4.39
C GLY A 113 5.05 15.24 -4.90
N GLY A 114 4.29 16.31 -5.21
CA GLY A 114 2.89 16.18 -5.65
C GLY A 114 2.70 15.42 -6.97
N ALA A 115 3.71 15.33 -7.84
CA ALA A 115 3.60 14.54 -9.06
C ALA A 115 3.67 13.03 -8.78
N ALA A 116 4.44 12.63 -7.76
CA ALA A 116 4.44 11.25 -7.28
C ALA A 116 3.11 10.89 -6.60
N GLU A 117 2.53 11.83 -5.86
CA GLU A 117 1.19 11.67 -5.25
C GLU A 117 0.11 11.47 -6.30
N ALA A 118 0.03 12.35 -7.30
CA ALA A 118 -0.94 12.23 -8.39
C ALA A 118 -0.79 10.90 -9.15
N TRP A 119 0.44 10.44 -9.40
CA TRP A 119 0.69 9.13 -10.01
C TRP A 119 0.14 7.98 -9.16
N PHE A 120 0.28 8.04 -7.84
CA PHE A 120 -0.27 7.03 -6.95
C PHE A 120 -1.80 7.06 -6.90
N GLU A 121 -2.40 8.26 -6.92
CA GLU A 121 -3.85 8.42 -7.02
C GLU A 121 -4.39 7.81 -8.31
N ASP A 122 -3.71 8.03 -9.44
CA ASP A 122 -4.04 7.43 -10.73
C ASP A 122 -3.88 5.90 -10.70
N LEU A 123 -2.88 5.38 -9.99
CA LEU A 123 -2.71 3.94 -9.79
C LEU A 123 -3.86 3.33 -8.98
N VAL A 124 -4.30 4.00 -7.91
CA VAL A 124 -5.45 3.56 -7.10
C VAL A 124 -6.75 3.62 -7.91
N GLU A 125 -6.96 4.69 -8.67
CA GLU A 125 -8.12 4.82 -9.56
C GLU A 125 -8.13 3.71 -10.61
N TRP A 126 -7.00 3.49 -11.28
CA TRP A 126 -6.87 2.42 -12.26
C TRP A 126 -7.20 1.06 -11.64
N PHE A 127 -6.64 0.75 -10.47
CA PHE A 127 -6.92 -0.50 -9.75
C PHE A 127 -8.41 -0.66 -9.43
N ALA A 128 -9.07 0.39 -8.96
CA ALA A 128 -10.50 0.39 -8.67
C ALA A 128 -11.35 0.15 -9.92
N ARG A 129 -11.02 0.82 -11.04
CA ARG A 129 -11.76 0.70 -12.30
C ARG A 129 -11.60 -0.69 -12.91
N GLU A 130 -10.41 -1.26 -12.90
CA GLU A 130 -10.19 -2.61 -13.40
C GLU A 130 -10.90 -3.67 -12.54
N ALA A 131 -10.91 -3.52 -11.22
CA ALA A 131 -11.69 -4.38 -10.33
C ALA A 131 -13.19 -4.33 -10.67
N TRP A 132 -13.71 -3.12 -10.92
CA TRP A 132 -15.10 -2.91 -11.31
C TRP A 132 -15.43 -3.51 -12.69
N TRP A 133 -14.60 -3.24 -13.70
CA TRP A 133 -14.80 -3.76 -15.06
C TRP A 133 -14.74 -5.29 -15.14
N THR A 134 -13.85 -5.92 -14.35
CA THR A 134 -13.71 -7.38 -14.31
C THR A 134 -14.76 -8.05 -13.41
N GLY A 135 -15.56 -7.28 -12.67
CA GLY A 135 -16.52 -7.81 -11.71
C GLY A 135 -15.85 -8.50 -10.51
N ALA A 136 -14.60 -8.15 -10.19
CA ALA A 136 -13.86 -8.75 -9.09
C ALA A 136 -14.41 -8.27 -7.74
N GLU A 137 -15.15 -9.15 -7.06
CA GLU A 137 -15.64 -8.87 -5.72
C GLU A 137 -14.48 -8.89 -4.71
N CYS A 138 -14.25 -7.74 -4.08
CA CYS A 138 -13.21 -7.56 -3.07
C CYS A 138 -13.81 -7.08 -1.76
N SER A 139 -13.19 -7.45 -0.64
CA SER A 139 -13.57 -7.04 0.70
C SER A 139 -12.39 -6.44 1.47
N GLY A 140 -12.71 -5.70 2.52
CA GLY A 140 -11.73 -5.08 3.40
C GLY A 140 -11.00 -3.89 2.76
N GLU A 141 -9.88 -3.57 3.38
CA GLU A 141 -9.07 -2.38 3.13
C GLU A 141 -8.28 -2.45 1.83
N LEU A 142 -7.89 -1.28 1.34
CA LEU A 142 -6.80 -1.16 0.38
C LEU A 142 -5.48 -1.20 1.13
N VAL A 143 -4.60 -2.12 0.73
CA VAL A 143 -3.23 -2.17 1.22
C VAL A 143 -2.28 -1.77 0.10
N ALA A 144 -1.49 -0.72 0.31
CA ALA A 144 -0.36 -0.41 -0.55
C ALA A 144 0.93 -0.90 0.10
N ARG A 145 1.64 -1.81 -0.56
CA ARG A 145 2.96 -2.27 -0.15
C ARG A 145 4.03 -1.62 -1.00
N PHE A 146 5.09 -1.16 -0.34
CA PHE A 146 6.32 -0.72 -0.95
C PHE A 146 7.40 -1.73 -0.62
N VAL A 147 8.00 -2.32 -1.65
CA VAL A 147 9.02 -3.35 -1.50
C VAL A 147 10.30 -2.85 -2.16
N ARG A 148 11.39 -2.82 -1.40
CA ARG A 148 12.71 -2.50 -1.93
C ARG A 148 13.31 -3.73 -2.59
N GLU A 149 13.38 -3.72 -3.92
CA GLU A 149 13.88 -4.82 -4.76
C GLU A 149 14.74 -4.31 -5.92
N ASP A 150 15.90 -4.93 -6.14
CA ASP A 150 16.84 -4.64 -7.23
C ASP A 150 17.22 -3.17 -7.35
N GLY A 151 17.40 -2.49 -6.20
CA GLY A 151 17.70 -1.06 -6.18
C GLY A 151 16.55 -0.18 -6.67
N LYS A 152 15.32 -0.70 -6.74
CA LYS A 152 14.07 0.00 -7.06
C LYS A 152 13.04 -0.25 -5.97
N THR A 153 11.98 0.57 -5.96
CA THR A 153 10.86 0.40 -5.03
C THR A 153 9.64 0.00 -5.84
N ALA A 154 9.20 -1.25 -5.68
CA ALA A 154 7.95 -1.74 -6.22
C ALA A 154 6.78 -1.22 -5.38
N VAL A 155 5.72 -0.78 -6.05
CA VAL A 155 4.45 -0.38 -5.43
C VAL A 155 3.41 -1.41 -5.78
N GLN A 156 2.84 -2.06 -4.77
CA GLN A 156 1.84 -3.11 -4.93
C GLN A 156 0.55 -2.65 -4.27
N LEU A 157 -0.58 -2.70 -4.99
CA LEU A 157 -1.90 -2.52 -4.39
C LEU A 157 -2.59 -3.87 -4.23
N LEU A 158 -3.17 -4.09 -3.06
CA LEU A 158 -3.83 -5.34 -2.70
C LEU A 158 -5.20 -5.09 -2.08
N ARG A 159 -6.17 -5.91 -2.45
CA ARG A 159 -7.43 -6.11 -1.72
C ARG A 159 -7.78 -7.58 -1.67
N ARG A 160 -8.39 -8.03 -0.58
CA ARG A 160 -8.79 -9.43 -0.42
C ARG A 160 -9.96 -9.75 -1.36
N LEU A 161 -9.87 -10.83 -2.13
CA LEU A 161 -11.00 -11.32 -2.91
C LEU A 161 -12.03 -11.96 -1.97
N ALA A 162 -13.32 -11.69 -2.22
CA ALA A 162 -14.44 -12.23 -1.47
C ALA A 162 -14.68 -13.73 -1.78
#